data_AF-A0A292YM94-F1
#
_entry.id   AF-A0A292YM94-F1
#
_cell.length_a   1.000
_cell.length_b   1.000
_cell.length_c   1.000
_cell.angle_alpha   90.00
_cell.angle_beta   90.00
_cell.angle_gamma   90.00
#
_symmetry.space_group_name_H-M   'P 1'
#
loop_
_entity.id
_entity.type
_entity.pdbx_description
1 polymer ?
#
loop_
_entity_poly.entity_id
_entity_poly.type
_entity_poly.pdbx_seq_one_letter_code
_entity_poly.pdbx_strand_id
1 'polypeptide(L)'
;MRKISLEELNEKIKQRREQVDYAVNRFRIKSKDEGWTCKRSRPRNTDEIKALNYIARKTFRNELRDGKVLYDKERRVLSIVEYRRSQTPTS
;
A
#
# COMPACT_ATOMS: atom_id res chain seq x y z
N MET A 1 21.63 28.97 -7.89
CA MET A 1 20.56 28.21 -7.20
C MET A 1 19.63 29.18 -6.50
N ARG A 2 18.32 29.17 -6.80
CA ARG A 2 17.36 30.04 -6.10
C ARG A 2 17.17 29.51 -4.67
N LYS A 3 17.34 30.38 -3.67
CA LYS A 3 17.07 30.05 -2.26
C LYS A 3 15.55 30.05 -2.07
N ILE A 4 14.99 28.89 -1.75
CA ILE A 4 13.56 28.71 -1.45
C ILE A 4 13.40 28.96 0.05
N SER A 5 12.42 29.78 0.45
CA SER A 5 12.14 30.03 1.86
C SER A 5 11.45 28.81 2.50
N LEU A 6 11.53 28.69 3.83
CA LEU A 6 10.83 27.62 4.55
C LEU A 6 9.30 27.69 4.31
N GLU A 7 8.76 28.90 4.20
CA GLU A 7 7.35 29.16 3.93
C GLU A 7 6.93 28.68 2.53
N GLU A 8 7.68 29.03 1.49
CA GLU A 8 7.45 28.56 0.12
C GLU A 8 7.51 27.03 0.01
N LEU A 9 8.38 26.39 0.81
CA LEU A 9 8.52 24.95 0.84
C LEU A 9 7.30 24.28 1.51
N ASN A 10 6.81 24.86 2.60
CA ASN A 10 5.60 24.41 3.29
C ASN A 10 4.35 24.59 2.42
N GLU A 11 4.23 25.70 1.69
CA GLU A 11 3.13 25.94 0.75
C GLU A 11 3.13 24.92 -0.39
N LYS A 12 4.29 24.62 -0.97
CA LYS A 12 4.42 23.57 -2.01
C LYS A 12 4.04 22.20 -1.48
N ILE A 13 4.42 21.85 -0.25
CA ILE A 13 4.01 20.60 0.38
C ILE A 13 2.50 20.56 0.59
N LYS A 14 1.91 21.66 1.06
CA LYS A 14 0.46 21.77 1.30
C LYS A 14 -0.34 21.62 -0.01
N GLN A 15 0.03 22.37 -1.05
CA GLN A 15 -0.58 22.25 -2.38
C GLN A 15 -0.47 20.82 -2.94
N ARG A 16 0.70 20.18 -2.77
CA ARG A 16 0.90 18.80 -3.21
C ARG A 16 0.02 17.82 -2.44
N ARG A 17 -0.14 18.01 -1.13
CA ARG A 17 -1.05 17.20 -0.30
C ARG A 17 -2.49 17.34 -0.75
N GLU A 18 -2.97 18.57 -0.95
CA GLU A 18 -4.34 18.84 -1.43
C GLU A 18 -4.62 18.19 -2.79
N GLN A 19 -3.66 18.24 -3.72
CA GLN A 19 -3.77 17.54 -5.01
C GLN A 19 -3.82 16.02 -4.87
N VAL A 20 -3.00 15.45 -3.99
CA VAL A 20 -3.00 14.00 -3.70
C VAL A 20 -4.33 13.60 -3.07
N ASP A 21 -4.81 14.35 -2.09
CA ASP A 21 -6.08 14.08 -1.41
C ASP A 21 -7.26 14.15 -2.38
N TYR A 22 -7.27 15.14 -3.28
CA TYR A 22 -8.26 15.24 -4.34
C TYR A 22 -8.22 14.03 -5.29
N ALA A 23 -7.02 13.61 -5.72
CA ALA A 23 -6.86 12.45 -6.58
C ALA A 23 -7.32 11.15 -5.89
N VAL A 24 -7.00 10.98 -4.60
CA VAL A 24 -7.45 9.84 -3.78
C VAL A 24 -8.96 9.83 -3.63
N ASN A 25 -9.59 10.98 -3.39
CA ASN A 25 -11.05 11.07 -3.30
C ASN A 25 -11.74 10.76 -4.63
N ARG A 26 -11.22 11.30 -5.74
CA ARG A 26 -11.71 10.98 -7.09
C ARG A 26 -11.60 9.49 -7.39
N PHE A 27 -10.48 8.87 -7.00
CA PHE A 27 -10.28 7.44 -7.14
C PHE A 27 -11.28 6.63 -6.32
N ARG A 28 -11.54 7.01 -5.06
CA ARG A 28 -12.52 6.35 -4.19
C ARG A 28 -13.93 6.40 -4.75
N ILE A 29 -14.35 7.56 -5.27
CA ILE A 29 -15.67 7.74 -5.89
C ILE A 29 -15.81 6.82 -7.11
N LYS A 30 -14.86 6.88 -8.05
CA LYS A 30 -14.85 5.99 -9.22
C LYS A 30 -14.83 4.51 -8.85
N SER A 31 -14.02 4.15 -7.86
CA SER A 31 -13.94 2.79 -7.34
C SER A 31 -15.28 2.32 -6.79
N LYS A 32 -16.05 3.19 -6.14
CA LYS A 32 -17.40 2.87 -5.67
C LYS A 32 -18.37 2.67 -6.83
N ASP A 33 -18.37 3.56 -7.81
CA ASP A 33 -19.26 3.52 -8.98
C ASP A 33 -19.01 2.30 -9.86
N GLU A 34 -17.75 1.93 -10.06
CA GLU A 34 -17.36 0.76 -10.84
C GLU A 34 -17.39 -0.56 -10.02
N GLY A 35 -17.85 -0.52 -8.76
CA GLY A 35 -17.96 -1.70 -7.90
C GLY A 35 -16.61 -2.31 -7.49
N TRP A 36 -15.54 -1.51 -7.47
CA TRP A 36 -14.22 -1.86 -6.94
C TRP A 36 -14.30 -1.85 -5.41
N THR A 37 -14.90 -2.90 -4.86
CA THR A 37 -15.00 -3.11 -3.43
C THR A 37 -13.78 -3.85 -2.90
N CYS A 38 -13.09 -3.30 -1.90
CA CYS A 38 -12.00 -3.99 -1.19
C CYS A 38 -12.44 -5.27 -0.45
N LYS A 39 -13.74 -5.59 -0.45
CA LYS A 39 -14.30 -6.83 0.11
C LYS A 39 -14.21 -8.03 -0.85
N ARG A 40 -13.79 -7.83 -2.10
CA ARG A 40 -13.66 -8.93 -3.06
C ARG A 40 -12.48 -9.83 -2.72
N SER A 41 -12.77 -11.12 -2.63
CA SER A 41 -11.76 -12.18 -2.44
C SER A 41 -11.18 -12.71 -3.75
N ARG A 42 -11.79 -12.37 -4.90
CA ARG A 42 -11.40 -12.91 -6.22
C ARG A 42 -11.07 -11.80 -7.23
N PRO A 43 -10.03 -11.97 -8.06
CA PRO A 43 -9.68 -11.05 -9.15
C PRO A 43 -10.67 -11.13 -10.33
N ARG A 44 -10.72 -10.09 -11.16
CA ARG A 44 -11.64 -9.92 -12.32
C ARG A 44 -11.05 -10.47 -13.61
N ASN A 45 -9.76 -10.26 -13.81
CA ASN A 45 -9.05 -10.63 -15.01
C ASN A 45 -7.65 -11.15 -14.68
N THR A 46 -6.99 -11.70 -15.69
CA THR A 46 -5.65 -12.27 -15.59
C THR A 46 -4.58 -11.23 -15.26
N ASP A 47 -4.75 -10.00 -15.72
CA ASP A 47 -3.80 -8.92 -15.43
C ASP A 47 -3.89 -8.45 -13.97
N GLU A 48 -5.08 -8.43 -13.38
CA GLU A 48 -5.26 -8.20 -11.94
C GLU A 48 -4.62 -9.32 -11.12
N ILE A 49 -4.74 -10.59 -11.55
CA ILE A 49 -4.02 -11.70 -10.91
C ILE A 49 -2.51 -11.45 -10.91
N LYS A 50 -1.94 -11.06 -12.07
CA LYS A 50 -0.51 -10.76 -12.18
C LYS A 50 -0.10 -9.60 -11.27
N ALA A 51 -0.90 -8.54 -11.23
CA ALA A 51 -0.65 -7.38 -10.38
C ALA A 51 -0.68 -7.75 -8.88
N LEU A 52 -1.71 -8.48 -8.43
CA LEU A 52 -1.83 -8.93 -7.04
C LEU A 52 -0.68 -9.88 -6.64
N ASN A 53 -0.31 -10.81 -7.52
CA ASN A 53 0.84 -11.69 -7.31
C ASN A 53 2.15 -10.92 -7.21
N TYR A 54 2.35 -9.92 -8.06
CA TYR A 54 3.53 -9.06 -7.99
C TYR A 54 3.60 -8.30 -6.66
N ILE A 55 2.48 -7.69 -6.23
CA ILE A 55 2.37 -6.99 -4.95
C ILE A 55 2.71 -7.94 -3.80
N ALA A 56 2.09 -9.12 -3.75
CA ALA A 56 2.33 -10.11 -2.70
C ALA A 56 3.81 -10.52 -2.62
N ARG A 57 4.44 -10.83 -3.77
CA ARG A 57 5.88 -11.19 -3.82
C ARG A 57 6.77 -10.05 -3.35
N LYS A 58 6.45 -8.81 -3.75
CA LYS A 58 7.23 -7.62 -3.36
C LYS A 58 7.11 -7.37 -1.85
N THR A 59 5.90 -7.42 -1.30
CA THR A 59 5.65 -7.26 0.14
C THR A 59 6.42 -8.32 0.93
N PHE A 60 6.31 -9.60 0.54
CA PHE A 60 7.03 -10.68 1.20
C PHE A 60 8.55 -10.49 1.19
N ARG A 61 9.15 -10.09 0.05
CA ARG A 61 10.59 -9.81 -0.04
C ARG A 61 11.01 -8.64 0.84
N ASN A 62 10.18 -7.60 0.91
CA ASN A 62 10.44 -6.46 1.79
C ASN A 62 10.37 -6.89 3.26
N GLU A 63 9.40 -7.70 3.65
CA GLU A 63 9.26 -8.19 5.03
C GLU A 63 10.40 -9.13 5.43
N LEU A 64 10.90 -9.96 4.51
CA LEU A 64 12.14 -10.71 4.71
C LEU A 64 13.35 -9.78 4.90
N ARG A 65 13.48 -8.75 4.07
CA ARG A 65 14.58 -7.76 4.16
C ARG A 65 14.54 -6.98 5.47
N ASP A 66 13.35 -6.63 5.92
CA ASP A 66 13.11 -5.86 7.14
C ASP A 66 13.15 -6.74 8.41
N GLY A 67 13.40 -8.05 8.28
CA GLY A 67 13.50 -8.99 9.41
C GLY A 67 12.17 -9.32 10.09
N LYS A 68 11.03 -8.95 9.50
CA LYS A 68 9.68 -9.23 10.03
C LYS A 68 9.22 -10.65 9.75
N VAL A 69 9.74 -11.22 8.66
CA VAL A 69 9.58 -12.63 8.30
C VAL A 69 10.96 -13.26 8.34
N LEU A 70 11.09 -14.38 9.03
CA LEU A 70 12.33 -15.15 9.12
C LEU A 70 12.08 -16.54 8.55
N TYR A 71 13.03 -17.04 7.78
CA TYR A 71 13.01 -18.41 7.29
C TYR A 71 14.06 -19.23 8.04
N ASP A 72 13.61 -20.18 8.85
CA ASP A 72 14.45 -21.17 9.50
C ASP A 72 14.73 -22.31 8.51
N LYS A 73 15.99 -22.39 8.05
CA LYS A 73 16.43 -23.36 7.04
C LYS A 73 16.46 -24.80 7.58
N GLU A 74 16.73 -24.99 8.86
CA GLU A 74 16.86 -26.32 9.47
C GLU A 74 15.50 -26.96 9.64
N ARG A 75 14.55 -26.17 10.16
CA ARG A 75 13.17 -26.62 10.36
C ARG A 75 12.33 -26.53 9.09
N ARG A 76 12.80 -25.79 8.08
CA ARG A 76 12.03 -25.42 6.86
C ARG A 76 10.71 -24.71 7.22
N VAL A 77 10.75 -23.86 8.25
CA VAL A 77 9.59 -23.14 8.77
C VAL A 77 9.76 -21.64 8.54
N LEU A 78 8.67 -20.99 8.13
CA LEU A 78 8.57 -19.54 8.03
C LEU A 78 7.97 -18.99 9.33
N SER A 79 8.73 -18.18 10.06
CA SER A 79 8.26 -17.51 11.27
C SER A 79 7.95 -16.04 10.99
N ILE A 80 6.81 -15.59 11.49
CA ILE A 80 6.34 -14.20 11.35
C ILE A 80 6.54 -13.54 12.72
N VAL A 81 7.48 -12.61 12.82
CA VAL A 81 7.89 -11.98 14.08
C VAL A 81 6.84 -10.97 14.57
N GLU A 82 6.23 -10.23 13.64
CA GLU A 82 5.10 -9.33 13.93
C GLU A 82 3.88 -9.75 13.10
N TYR A 83 2.88 -10.36 13.73
CA TYR A 83 1.60 -10.62 13.08
C TYR A 83 0.76 -9.34 13.08
N ARG A 84 0.95 -8.49 12.06
CA ARG A 84 0.08 -7.32 11.85
C ARG A 84 -1.28 -7.77 11.34
N ARG A 85 -2.21 -8.12 12.25
CA ARG A 85 -3.63 -8.12 11.90
C ARG A 85 -3.96 -6.71 11.43
N SER A 86 -4.39 -6.58 10.18
CA SER A 86 -5.01 -5.35 9.71
C SER A 86 -6.15 -5.02 10.67
N GLN A 87 -5.97 -4.03 11.53
CA GLN A 87 -7.07 -3.50 12.32
C GLN A 87 -8.05 -2.93 11.31
N THR A 88 -9.12 -3.67 11.01
CA THR A 88 -10.29 -3.10 10.35
C THR A 88 -10.76 -1.96 11.24
N PRO A 89 -10.79 -0.71 10.77
CA PRO A 89 -11.38 0.36 11.54
C PRO A 89 -12.86 0.01 11.71
N THR A 90 -13.25 -0.33 12.93
CA THR A 90 -14.65 -0.35 13.35
C THR A 90 -15.19 1.04 13.11
N SER A 91 -16.19 1.11 12.22
CA SER A 91 -16.96 2.31 11.91
C SER A 91 -17.80 2.74 13.10
#